data_AF-A0A0D8XQZ4-F1
#
_entry.id   AF-A0A0D8XQZ4-F1
#
_cell.length_a   1.000
_cell.length_b   1.000
_cell.length_c   1.000
_cell.angle_alpha   90.00
_cell.angle_beta   90.00
_cell.angle_gamma   90.00
#
_symmetry.space_group_name_H-M   'P 1'
#
loop_
_entity.id
_entity.type
_entity.pdbx_description
1 polymer ?
#
loop_
_entity_poly.entity_id
_entity_poly.type
_entity_poly.pdbx_seq_one_letter_code
_entity_poly.pdbx_strand_id
1 'polypeptide(L)'
;MGFASASREEKLKMMKTSHTRKTTRKLNRLGKNKKLSRGVINELKKIKARRCKDSRERIVNIEDDWIAEREWHFNNGAEGILPLDMLDADINWENSSFAGIKRRHDQKFESGALITSNANRDIEKNKRNFEGHLDENFEEMLPIKLKDGRILRPVREKDLEADQDDSKWINSREEVKTEFESFSELSAAELLIKRKEMIHQYKQSISNSSQELLTSPQENIYKLRDLLGLCQGENVHSLVRETIQKLALISTMQVFVDIVPGYSIREFTEQEKHQKMKKETKKLRVFEETLLRYYLKFLQFCEKKDKKYVSLF
;
A
#
# COMPACT_ATOMS: atom_id res chain seq x y z
N MET A 1 -42.17 -28.36 7.14
CA MET A 1 -42.40 -27.31 6.13
C MET A 1 -42.14 -27.91 4.76
N GLY A 2 -43.14 -27.87 3.87
CA GLY A 2 -43.15 -28.62 2.62
C GLY A 2 -42.23 -28.03 1.54
N PHE A 3 -41.91 -28.86 0.54
CA PHE A 3 -41.07 -28.53 -0.62
C PHE A 3 -41.47 -27.23 -1.35
N ALA A 4 -42.72 -26.77 -1.19
CA ALA A 4 -43.27 -25.58 -1.84
C ALA A 4 -42.68 -24.26 -1.30
N SER A 5 -42.39 -24.15 0.00
CA SER A 5 -41.98 -22.89 0.66
C SER A 5 -40.47 -22.64 0.70
N ALA A 6 -39.66 -23.59 0.24
CA ALA A 6 -38.20 -23.51 0.30
C ALA A 6 -37.60 -22.66 -0.85
N SER A 7 -36.46 -22.00 -0.59
CA SER A 7 -35.71 -21.24 -1.61
C SER A 7 -35.27 -22.15 -2.77
N ARG A 8 -35.03 -21.59 -3.98
CA ARG A 8 -34.57 -22.37 -5.16
C ARG A 8 -33.34 -23.21 -4.85
N GLU A 9 -32.42 -22.68 -4.04
CA GLU A 9 -31.23 -23.41 -3.59
C GLU A 9 -31.53 -24.51 -2.58
N GLU A 10 -32.48 -24.30 -1.68
CA GLU A 10 -32.92 -25.30 -0.71
C GLU A 10 -33.67 -26.43 -1.41
N LYS A 11 -34.57 -26.11 -2.35
CA LYS A 11 -35.21 -27.08 -3.25
C LYS A 11 -34.16 -27.91 -3.99
N LEU A 12 -33.12 -27.29 -4.54
CA LEU A 12 -31.99 -27.99 -5.19
C LEU A 12 -31.14 -28.83 -4.23
N LYS A 13 -30.97 -28.41 -2.97
CA LYS A 13 -30.29 -29.19 -1.93
C LYS A 13 -31.15 -30.39 -1.50
N MET A 14 -32.46 -30.21 -1.43
CA MET A 14 -33.45 -31.24 -1.08
C MET A 14 -33.65 -32.26 -2.21
N MET A 15 -33.50 -31.86 -3.48
CA MET A 15 -33.54 -32.77 -4.64
C MET A 15 -32.27 -33.63 -4.80
N LYS A 16 -31.16 -33.27 -4.15
CA LYS A 16 -29.93 -34.09 -4.15
C LYS A 16 -30.10 -35.24 -3.15
N THR A 17 -30.53 -36.40 -3.65
CA THR A 17 -30.63 -37.63 -2.85
C THR A 17 -29.29 -37.99 -2.20
N SER A 18 -29.32 -38.67 -1.05
CA SER A 18 -28.09 -39.07 -0.32
C SER A 18 -27.09 -39.82 -1.22
N HIS A 19 -27.60 -40.61 -2.17
CA HIS A 19 -26.81 -41.30 -3.18
C HIS A 19 -26.07 -40.35 -4.13
N THR A 20 -26.71 -39.29 -4.63
CA THR A 20 -26.04 -38.29 -5.50
C THR A 20 -24.92 -37.53 -4.79
N ARG A 21 -25.08 -37.27 -3.48
CA ARG A 21 -24.03 -36.66 -2.65
C ARG A 21 -22.86 -37.63 -2.42
N LYS A 22 -23.15 -38.92 -2.21
CA LYS A 22 -22.13 -39.97 -2.06
C LYS A 22 -21.34 -40.20 -3.35
N THR A 23 -22.01 -40.24 -4.50
CA THR A 23 -21.36 -40.42 -5.81
C THR A 23 -20.48 -39.23 -6.19
N THR A 24 -20.95 -38.00 -5.98
CA THR A 24 -20.15 -36.78 -6.24
C THR A 24 -18.91 -36.70 -5.34
N ARG A 25 -19.02 -37.06 -4.05
CA ARG A 25 -17.87 -37.16 -3.13
C ARG A 25 -16.88 -38.23 -3.59
N LYS A 26 -17.36 -39.41 -4.02
CA LYS A 26 -16.52 -40.49 -4.56
C LYS A 26 -15.76 -40.06 -5.82
N LEU A 27 -16.44 -39.41 -6.77
CA LEU A 27 -15.83 -38.89 -8.00
C LEU A 27 -14.78 -37.81 -7.70
N ASN A 28 -15.03 -36.91 -6.75
CA ASN A 28 -14.05 -35.90 -6.34
C ASN A 28 -12.81 -36.53 -5.67
N ARG A 29 -12.99 -37.58 -4.85
CA ARG A 29 -11.87 -38.32 -4.22
C ARG A 29 -11.03 -39.06 -5.27
N LEU A 30 -11.66 -39.71 -6.23
CA LEU A 30 -10.98 -40.39 -7.34
C LEU A 30 -10.24 -39.39 -8.25
N GLY A 31 -10.82 -38.20 -8.48
CA GLY A 31 -10.18 -37.10 -9.22
C GLY A 31 -8.91 -36.59 -8.53
N LYS A 32 -8.93 -36.39 -7.20
CA LYS A 32 -7.73 -36.01 -6.42
C LYS A 32 -6.62 -37.06 -6.53
N ASN A 33 -7.01 -38.33 -6.54
CA ASN A 33 -6.07 -39.45 -6.65
C ASN A 33 -5.66 -39.76 -8.09
N LYS A 34 -6.07 -38.95 -9.10
CA LYS A 34 -5.81 -39.15 -10.53
C LYS A 34 -6.29 -40.50 -11.09
N LYS A 35 -7.28 -41.14 -10.46
CA LYS A 35 -7.85 -42.44 -10.86
C LYS A 35 -9.11 -42.32 -11.74
N LEU A 36 -9.37 -41.14 -12.29
CA LEU A 36 -10.54 -40.86 -13.11
C LEU A 36 -10.15 -40.87 -14.59
N SER A 37 -10.99 -41.46 -15.45
CA SER A 37 -10.74 -41.43 -16.88
C SER A 37 -10.94 -40.01 -17.45
N ARG A 38 -10.19 -39.68 -18.50
CA ARG A 38 -10.23 -38.34 -19.15
C ARG A 38 -11.62 -37.96 -19.64
N GLY A 39 -12.41 -38.93 -20.11
CA GLY A 39 -13.81 -38.72 -20.51
C GLY A 39 -14.69 -38.27 -19.34
N VAL A 40 -14.58 -38.92 -18.17
CA VAL A 40 -15.34 -38.55 -16.98
C VAL A 40 -14.89 -37.19 -16.44
N ILE A 41 -13.60 -36.87 -16.53
CA ILE A 41 -13.07 -35.54 -16.16
C ILE A 41 -13.69 -34.45 -17.05
N ASN A 42 -13.75 -34.68 -18.36
CA ASN A 42 -14.33 -33.73 -19.32
C ASN A 42 -15.82 -33.50 -19.07
N GLU A 43 -16.59 -34.56 -18.82
CA GLU A 43 -18.02 -34.44 -18.50
C GLU A 43 -18.26 -33.73 -17.16
N LEU A 44 -17.45 -34.02 -16.13
CA LEU A 44 -17.50 -33.28 -14.87
C LEU A 44 -17.17 -31.80 -15.06
N LYS A 45 -16.20 -31.47 -15.93
CA LYS A 45 -15.82 -30.09 -16.25
C LYS A 45 -16.96 -29.37 -16.98
N LYS A 46 -17.63 -30.03 -17.94
CA LYS A 46 -18.82 -29.51 -18.64
C LYS A 46 -19.98 -29.24 -17.67
N ILE A 47 -20.27 -30.16 -16.76
CA ILE A 47 -21.34 -29.99 -15.75
C ILE A 47 -21.04 -28.81 -14.82
N LYS A 48 -19.78 -28.66 -14.38
CA LYS A 48 -19.37 -27.50 -13.56
C LYS A 48 -19.47 -26.19 -14.34
N ALA A 49 -19.03 -26.18 -15.60
CA ALA A 49 -19.11 -25.00 -16.46
C ALA A 49 -20.58 -24.56 -16.68
N ARG A 50 -21.51 -25.50 -16.89
CA ARG A 50 -22.95 -25.20 -17.01
C ARG A 50 -23.55 -24.64 -15.71
N ARG A 51 -23.16 -25.17 -14.55
CA ARG A 51 -23.64 -24.66 -13.25
C ARG A 51 -23.11 -23.27 -12.90
N CYS A 52 -21.92 -22.93 -13.39
CA CYS A 52 -21.29 -21.64 -13.16
C CYS A 52 -21.52 -20.64 -14.31
N LYS A 53 -22.41 -20.94 -15.26
CA LYS A 53 -22.69 -20.10 -16.43
C LYS A 53 -23.29 -18.75 -15.99
N ASP A 54 -24.41 -18.78 -15.26
CA ASP A 54 -25.09 -17.57 -14.78
C ASP A 54 -24.23 -16.74 -13.82
N SER A 55 -23.38 -17.40 -13.00
CA SER A 55 -22.41 -16.69 -12.15
C SER A 55 -21.28 -16.05 -12.96
N ARG A 56 -20.91 -16.63 -14.11
CA ARG A 56 -19.87 -16.07 -14.99
C ARG A 56 -20.41 -14.94 -15.85
N GLU A 57 -21.65 -15.04 -16.33
CA GLU A 57 -22.32 -13.95 -17.05
C GLU A 57 -22.38 -12.68 -16.17
N ARG A 58 -22.69 -12.81 -14.87
CA ARG A 58 -22.60 -11.71 -13.90
C ARG A 58 -21.18 -11.19 -13.61
N ILE A 59 -20.15 -11.99 -13.85
CA ILE A 59 -18.73 -11.59 -13.64
C ILE A 59 -18.15 -10.96 -14.92
N VAL A 60 -18.72 -11.25 -16.09
CA VAL A 60 -18.25 -10.69 -17.37
C VAL A 60 -18.72 -9.24 -17.52
N ASN A 61 -19.89 -8.91 -16.99
CA ASN A 61 -20.48 -7.58 -17.11
C ASN A 61 -20.14 -6.68 -15.91
N ILE A 62 -19.04 -6.95 -15.19
CA ILE A 62 -18.64 -6.14 -14.02
C ILE A 62 -18.38 -4.69 -14.45
N GLU A 63 -17.73 -4.49 -15.59
CA GLU A 63 -17.42 -3.15 -16.10
C GLU A 63 -18.70 -2.40 -16.50
N ASP A 64 -19.62 -3.09 -17.19
CA ASP A 64 -20.90 -2.50 -17.63
C ASP A 64 -21.82 -2.18 -16.44
N ASP A 65 -21.89 -3.07 -15.45
CA ASP A 65 -22.64 -2.86 -14.20
C ASP A 65 -22.03 -1.68 -13.40
N TRP A 66 -20.70 -1.59 -13.34
CA TRP A 66 -19.99 -0.51 -12.63
C TRP A 66 -20.12 0.84 -13.34
N ILE A 67 -20.08 0.87 -14.67
CA ILE A 67 -20.31 2.07 -15.48
C ILE A 67 -21.76 2.55 -15.29
N ALA A 68 -22.74 1.65 -15.37
CA ALA A 68 -24.15 1.98 -15.17
C ALA A 68 -24.43 2.52 -13.76
N GLU A 69 -23.83 1.93 -12.72
CA GLU A 69 -23.94 2.40 -11.34
C GLU A 69 -23.30 3.79 -11.17
N ARG A 70 -22.13 4.01 -11.77
CA ARG A 70 -21.42 5.30 -11.70
C ARG A 70 -22.15 6.41 -12.46
N GLU A 71 -22.74 6.10 -13.61
CA GLU A 71 -23.58 7.03 -14.38
C GLU A 71 -24.88 7.36 -13.65
N TRP A 72 -25.51 6.38 -13.00
CA TRP A 72 -26.66 6.60 -12.13
C TRP A 72 -26.34 7.55 -10.97
N HIS A 73 -25.20 7.33 -10.30
CA HIS A 73 -24.71 8.21 -9.23
C HIS A 73 -24.37 9.63 -9.70
N PHE A 74 -23.89 9.78 -10.94
CA PHE A 74 -23.57 11.09 -11.52
C PHE A 74 -24.83 11.87 -11.91
N ASN A 75 -25.81 11.20 -12.53
CA ASN A 75 -27.04 11.82 -13.02
C ASN A 75 -28.01 12.20 -11.90
N ASN A 76 -28.03 11.46 -10.78
CA ASN A 76 -28.95 11.71 -9.67
C ASN A 76 -28.45 12.76 -8.65
N GLY A 77 -27.41 13.52 -8.96
CA GLY A 77 -27.07 14.77 -8.27
C GLY A 77 -26.78 14.63 -6.76
N ALA A 78 -25.50 14.48 -6.42
CA ALA A 78 -24.91 14.99 -5.17
C ALA A 78 -25.59 14.69 -3.80
N GLU A 79 -26.34 13.60 -3.65
CA GLU A 79 -26.79 13.08 -2.34
C GLU A 79 -26.22 11.69 -2.00
N GLY A 80 -25.03 11.36 -2.53
CA GLY A 80 -24.49 9.99 -2.49
C GLY A 80 -22.98 9.86 -2.28
N ILE A 81 -22.30 10.80 -1.60
CA ILE A 81 -21.15 10.33 -0.80
C ILE A 81 -21.78 9.45 0.27
N LEU A 82 -21.66 8.13 0.13
CA LEU A 82 -22.19 7.18 1.11
C LEU A 82 -21.75 7.63 2.52
N PRO A 83 -22.69 7.91 3.44
CA PRO A 83 -22.36 8.08 4.85
C PRO A 83 -21.59 6.85 5.33
N LEU A 84 -20.67 7.08 6.26
CA LEU A 84 -19.74 6.06 6.76
C LEU A 84 -20.42 4.88 7.49
N ASP A 85 -21.75 4.94 7.69
CA ASP A 85 -22.58 3.85 8.21
C ASP A 85 -22.83 2.71 7.21
N MET A 86 -22.45 2.90 5.93
CA MET A 86 -22.58 1.90 4.87
C MET A 86 -21.23 1.38 4.34
N LEU A 87 -20.16 1.52 5.14
CA LEU A 87 -18.99 0.65 5.03
C LEU A 87 -19.28 -0.64 5.84
N ASP A 88 -20.17 -1.47 5.29
CA ASP A 88 -20.36 -2.90 5.57
C ASP A 88 -20.23 -3.38 7.03
N ALA A 89 -21.16 -2.95 7.89
CA ALA A 89 -21.59 -3.75 9.04
C ALA A 89 -22.50 -4.93 8.63
N ASP A 90 -22.99 -4.94 7.37
CA ASP A 90 -23.95 -5.92 6.84
C ASP A 90 -23.34 -6.91 5.83
N ILE A 91 -22.02 -7.13 5.82
CA ILE A 91 -21.51 -8.38 5.25
C ILE A 91 -22.02 -9.48 6.17
N ASN A 92 -23.14 -10.10 5.77
CA ASN A 92 -23.76 -11.21 6.47
C ASN A 92 -22.83 -12.43 6.37
N TRP A 93 -21.78 -12.43 7.19
CA TRP A 93 -20.65 -13.33 7.07
C TRP A 93 -21.07 -14.78 7.28
N GLU A 94 -22.18 -15.00 7.98
CA GLU A 94 -22.75 -16.34 8.17
C GLU A 94 -23.24 -16.98 6.87
N ASN A 95 -23.60 -16.15 5.87
CA ASN A 95 -24.18 -16.56 4.59
C ASN A 95 -23.33 -16.18 3.37
N SER A 96 -22.17 -15.55 3.55
CA SER A 96 -21.27 -15.19 2.45
C SER A 96 -20.52 -16.39 1.88
N SER A 97 -19.96 -16.24 0.67
CA SER A 97 -19.04 -17.23 0.05
C SER A 97 -17.83 -17.57 0.94
N PHE A 98 -17.53 -16.74 1.95
CA PHE A 98 -16.42 -16.89 2.89
C PHE A 98 -16.87 -17.39 4.28
N ALA A 99 -18.16 -17.67 4.50
CA ALA A 99 -18.71 -18.14 5.78
C ALA A 99 -17.98 -19.37 6.34
N GLY A 100 -17.61 -20.31 5.46
CA GLY A 100 -16.89 -21.52 5.85
C GLY A 100 -15.43 -21.28 6.26
N ILE A 101 -14.83 -20.15 5.89
CA ILE A 101 -13.46 -19.78 6.28
C ILE A 101 -13.48 -19.14 7.67
N LYS A 102 -14.40 -18.21 7.93
CA LYS A 102 -14.55 -17.59 9.27
C LYS A 102 -15.00 -18.58 10.33
N ARG A 103 -15.97 -19.46 10.06
CA ARG A 103 -16.34 -20.52 11.02
C ARG A 103 -15.15 -21.39 11.45
N ARG A 104 -14.20 -21.66 10.54
CA ARG A 104 -12.98 -22.42 10.86
C ARG A 104 -11.96 -21.59 11.65
N HIS A 105 -11.87 -20.30 11.36
CA HIS A 105 -11.03 -19.37 12.10
C HIS A 105 -11.54 -19.18 13.53
N ASP A 106 -12.84 -18.96 13.69
CA ASP A 106 -13.48 -18.71 14.98
C ASP A 106 -13.47 -19.97 15.85
N GLN A 107 -13.69 -21.16 15.29
CA GLN A 107 -13.51 -22.43 16.03
C GLN A 107 -12.07 -22.64 16.53
N LYS A 108 -11.05 -22.20 15.76
CA LYS A 108 -9.66 -22.24 16.21
C LYS A 108 -9.39 -21.24 17.33
N PHE A 109 -10.09 -20.10 17.31
CA PHE A 109 -9.99 -19.06 18.33
C PHE A 109 -10.68 -19.50 19.64
N GLU A 110 -11.92 -19.99 19.56
CA GLU A 110 -12.70 -20.48 20.71
C GLU A 110 -12.10 -21.74 21.35
N SER A 111 -11.52 -22.65 20.56
CA SER A 111 -10.85 -23.85 21.09
C SER A 111 -9.58 -23.55 21.88
N GLY A 112 -9.16 -22.29 22.02
CA GLY A 112 -7.95 -21.90 22.76
C GLY A 112 -6.64 -22.39 22.14
N ALA A 113 -6.70 -23.04 20.96
CA ALA A 113 -5.55 -23.66 20.30
C ALA A 113 -4.48 -22.65 19.85
N LEU A 114 -4.76 -21.35 19.90
CA LEU A 114 -3.81 -20.29 19.61
C LEU A 114 -2.92 -19.92 20.82
N ILE A 115 -3.36 -20.26 22.04
CA ILE A 115 -2.67 -19.90 23.29
C ILE A 115 -1.73 -21.03 23.74
N THR A 116 -2.01 -22.28 23.37
CA THR A 116 -1.26 -23.46 23.85
C THR A 116 -0.45 -24.14 22.75
N SER A 117 0.41 -23.39 22.06
CA SER A 117 1.67 -23.94 21.54
C SER A 117 2.54 -22.82 20.91
N ASN A 118 3.54 -22.37 21.67
CA ASN A 118 4.69 -21.66 21.10
C ASN A 118 5.47 -22.49 20.05
N ALA A 119 5.03 -23.70 19.73
CA ALA A 119 5.66 -24.61 18.78
C ALA A 119 5.27 -24.38 17.31
N ASN A 120 4.26 -23.56 17.00
CA ASN A 120 3.74 -23.36 15.63
C ASN A 120 3.67 -21.88 15.21
N ARG A 121 4.53 -21.01 15.72
CA ARG A 121 4.77 -19.73 15.04
C ARG A 121 5.55 -20.04 13.76
N ASP A 122 5.08 -19.56 12.61
CA ASP A 122 5.83 -19.65 11.34
C ASP A 122 7.25 -19.10 11.58
N ILE A 123 8.23 -20.00 11.61
CA ILE A 123 9.65 -19.68 11.92
C ILE A 123 10.18 -18.61 10.94
N GLU A 124 9.55 -18.49 9.78
CA GLU A 124 9.87 -17.54 8.72
C GLU A 124 9.53 -16.08 9.06
N LYS A 125 8.64 -15.83 10.03
CA LYS A 125 8.19 -14.45 10.36
C LYS A 125 8.96 -13.81 11.50
N ASN A 126 9.67 -14.61 12.30
CA ASN A 126 10.45 -14.09 13.42
C ASN A 126 11.91 -13.92 12.99
N LYS A 127 12.53 -12.80 13.36
CA LYS A 127 13.98 -12.65 13.27
C LYS A 127 14.63 -13.71 14.16
N ARG A 128 15.59 -14.46 13.62
CA ARG A 128 16.38 -15.44 14.39
C ARG A 128 17.52 -14.68 15.04
N ASN A 129 17.51 -14.61 16.36
CA ASN A 129 18.62 -14.05 17.14
C ASN A 129 19.48 -15.21 17.64
N PHE A 130 20.80 -15.03 17.73
CA PHE A 130 21.67 -16.02 18.35
C PHE A 130 21.53 -15.98 19.89
N GLU A 131 21.93 -17.06 20.55
CA GLU A 131 21.88 -17.17 22.01
C GLU A 131 22.94 -16.25 22.66
N GLY A 132 22.49 -15.22 23.38
CA GLY A 132 23.31 -14.16 23.99
C GLY A 132 22.55 -12.82 24.05
N HIS A 133 22.86 -11.95 25.02
CA HIS A 133 22.33 -10.58 25.04
C HIS A 133 23.37 -9.65 24.41
N LEU A 134 22.97 -8.88 23.40
CA LEU A 134 23.79 -7.84 22.79
C LEU A 134 23.27 -6.47 23.22
N ASP A 135 24.19 -5.56 23.48
CA ASP A 135 23.87 -4.18 23.79
C ASP A 135 23.17 -3.52 22.59
N GLU A 136 22.21 -2.63 22.86
CA GLU A 136 21.30 -2.03 21.85
C GLU A 136 22.02 -1.31 20.69
N ASN A 137 23.28 -0.92 20.91
CA ASN A 137 24.14 -0.21 19.96
C ASN A 137 24.78 -1.10 18.89
N PHE A 138 24.67 -2.42 19.01
CA PHE A 138 25.37 -3.37 18.15
C PHE A 138 24.38 -4.25 17.36
N GLU A 139 24.68 -4.53 16.09
CA GLU A 139 23.92 -5.46 15.22
C GLU A 139 24.72 -6.73 14.92
N GLU A 140 24.05 -7.89 15.02
CA GLU A 140 24.61 -9.18 14.62
C GLU A 140 24.76 -9.25 13.09
N MET A 141 25.98 -9.52 12.62
CA MET A 141 26.21 -9.81 11.20
C MET A 141 26.12 -11.32 10.92
N LEU A 142 26.08 -11.67 9.63
CA LEU A 142 26.05 -13.06 9.19
C LEU A 142 27.32 -13.80 9.65
N PRO A 143 27.19 -15.04 10.18
CA PRO A 143 28.35 -15.82 10.60
C PRO A 143 29.28 -16.17 9.43
N ILE A 144 30.58 -15.97 9.63
CA ILE A 144 31.62 -16.27 8.64
C ILE A 144 32.32 -17.58 9.02
N LYS A 145 32.33 -18.55 8.11
CA LYS A 145 33.13 -19.77 8.25
C LYS A 145 34.56 -19.51 7.79
N LEU A 146 35.53 -19.69 8.66
CA LEU A 146 36.94 -19.65 8.28
C LEU A 146 37.37 -20.98 7.68
N LYS A 147 38.51 -20.94 6.98
CA LYS A 147 39.12 -22.12 6.35
C LYS A 147 39.40 -23.25 7.36
N ASP A 148 39.60 -22.89 8.63
CA ASP A 148 39.85 -23.81 9.75
C ASP A 148 38.56 -24.45 10.31
N GLY A 149 37.40 -24.23 9.70
CA GLY A 149 36.10 -24.77 10.12
C GLY A 149 35.45 -24.08 11.32
N ARG A 150 36.13 -23.09 11.93
CA ARG A 150 35.58 -22.26 13.01
C ARG A 150 34.60 -21.22 12.45
N ILE A 151 33.50 -20.99 13.16
CA ILE A 151 32.47 -20.01 12.81
C ILE A 151 32.69 -18.75 13.63
N LEU A 152 33.08 -17.64 12.99
CA LEU A 152 33.14 -16.32 13.61
C LEU A 152 31.79 -15.61 13.46
N ARG A 153 31.36 -14.96 14.54
CA ARG A 153 30.16 -14.12 14.58
C ARG A 153 30.59 -12.66 14.72
N PRO A 154 30.80 -11.95 13.60
CA PRO A 154 31.14 -10.54 13.67
C PRO A 154 29.92 -9.72 14.10
N VAL A 155 30.17 -8.67 14.86
CA VAL A 155 29.17 -7.70 15.34
C VAL A 155 29.57 -6.34 14.78
N ARG A 156 28.60 -5.52 14.36
CA ARG A 156 28.84 -4.16 13.84
C ARG A 156 28.18 -3.13 14.76
N GLU A 157 28.87 -2.04 15.07
CA GLU A 157 28.26 -0.87 15.72
C GLU A 157 27.23 -0.25 14.77
N LYS A 158 26.05 0.09 15.29
CA LYS A 158 25.05 0.84 14.53
C LYS A 158 25.59 2.25 14.30
N ASP A 159 26.18 2.48 13.14
CA ASP A 159 26.62 3.80 12.71
C ASP A 159 25.40 4.73 12.59
N LEU A 160 25.19 5.60 13.59
CA LEU A 160 24.19 6.68 13.54
C LEU A 160 24.66 7.89 12.70
N GLU A 161 25.86 7.84 12.11
CA GLU A 161 26.56 9.00 11.57
C GLU A 161 27.03 8.88 10.10
N ALA A 162 26.52 7.91 9.33
CA ALA A 162 26.98 7.70 7.94
C ALA A 162 26.22 8.51 6.85
N ASP A 163 25.36 9.47 7.22
CA ASP A 163 24.59 10.30 6.26
C ASP A 163 24.94 11.82 6.32
N GLN A 164 26.00 12.22 7.03
CA GLN A 164 26.21 13.65 7.37
C GLN A 164 27.19 14.47 6.52
N ASP A 165 27.81 13.95 5.45
CA ASP A 165 28.93 14.68 4.82
C ASP A 165 28.59 15.57 3.59
N ASP A 166 27.33 15.64 3.14
CA ASP A 166 26.94 16.53 2.01
C ASP A 166 26.11 17.78 2.42
N SER A 167 25.99 18.05 3.73
CA SER A 167 25.08 19.06 4.29
C SER A 167 25.76 20.36 4.74
N LYS A 168 26.95 20.70 4.23
CA LYS A 168 27.73 21.85 4.75
C LYS A 168 27.46 23.21 4.12
N TRP A 169 26.44 23.37 3.29
CA TRP A 169 26.01 24.70 2.86
C TRP A 169 24.49 24.81 2.81
N ILE A 170 23.92 25.55 3.79
CA ILE A 170 22.56 26.11 3.81
C ILE A 170 21.47 25.17 4.39
N ASN A 171 21.34 25.11 5.72
CA ASN A 171 20.06 25.45 6.38
C ASN A 171 20.21 25.59 7.91
N SER A 172 20.27 26.83 8.39
CA SER A 172 19.97 27.18 9.77
C SER A 172 18.44 27.21 9.94
N ARG A 173 17.82 26.04 10.00
CA ARG A 173 16.42 25.90 10.42
C ARG A 173 16.30 24.61 11.22
N GLU A 174 16.14 24.77 12.52
CA GLU A 174 15.97 23.69 13.50
C GLU A 174 14.92 22.70 13.00
N GLU A 175 15.33 21.46 12.78
CA GLU A 175 14.41 20.35 12.52
C GLU A 175 13.68 20.03 13.82
N VAL A 176 12.54 20.70 14.02
CA VAL A 176 11.61 20.40 15.10
C VAL A 176 11.07 19.00 14.87
N LYS A 177 11.60 18.01 15.61
CA LYS A 177 11.02 16.67 15.72
C LYS A 177 9.58 16.84 16.19
N THR A 178 8.65 16.67 15.27
CA THR A 178 7.22 16.81 15.58
C THR A 178 6.82 15.58 16.38
N GLU A 179 6.72 15.71 17.70
CA GLU A 179 6.14 14.69 18.55
C GLU A 179 4.68 14.51 18.14
N PHE A 180 4.37 13.36 17.55
CA PHE A 180 3.02 13.04 17.11
C PHE A 180 2.17 12.72 18.33
N GLU A 181 1.09 13.47 18.54
CA GLU A 181 0.10 13.19 19.57
C GLU A 181 -0.44 11.75 19.43
N SER A 182 -0.41 11.01 20.55
CA SER A 182 -0.96 9.65 20.58
C SER A 182 -2.48 9.71 20.57
N PHE A 183 -3.12 9.35 19.45
CA PHE A 183 -4.59 9.31 19.34
C PHE A 183 -5.24 8.08 19.97
N SER A 184 -4.59 7.45 20.96
CA SER A 184 -5.04 6.20 21.58
C SER A 184 -6.29 6.35 22.46
N GLU A 185 -6.60 7.57 22.91
CA GLU A 185 -7.73 7.87 23.80
C GLU A 185 -9.03 8.21 23.06
N LEU A 186 -8.99 8.38 21.73
CA LEU A 186 -10.15 8.86 20.97
C LEU A 186 -11.09 7.73 20.57
N SER A 187 -12.39 8.06 20.54
CA SER A 187 -13.40 7.18 19.97
C SER A 187 -13.18 7.00 18.46
N ALA A 188 -13.66 5.87 17.91
CA ALA A 188 -13.54 5.58 16.48
C ALA A 188 -14.12 6.69 15.59
N ALA A 189 -15.25 7.29 16.00
CA ALA A 189 -15.88 8.40 15.29
C ALA A 189 -15.01 9.67 15.32
N GLU A 190 -14.41 9.99 16.46
CA GLU A 190 -13.55 11.16 16.65
C GLU A 190 -12.24 11.03 15.86
N LEU A 191 -11.66 9.82 15.82
CA LEU A 191 -10.46 9.53 15.03
C LEU A 191 -10.69 9.78 13.53
N LEU A 192 -11.88 9.46 13.02
CA LEU A 192 -12.25 9.70 11.63
C LEU A 192 -12.44 11.19 11.32
N ILE A 193 -12.98 11.96 12.26
CA ILE A 193 -13.09 13.42 12.12
C ILE A 193 -11.69 14.03 12.08
N LYS A 194 -10.84 13.67 13.05
CA LYS A 194 -9.42 14.10 13.07
C LYS A 194 -8.69 13.72 11.79
N ARG A 195 -8.90 12.51 11.26
CA ARG A 195 -8.34 12.09 9.97
C ARG A 195 -8.69 13.07 8.86
N LYS A 196 -9.98 13.45 8.75
CA LYS A 196 -10.47 14.36 7.71
C LYS A 196 -9.88 15.75 7.86
N GLU A 197 -9.82 16.26 9.09
CA GLU A 197 -9.22 17.56 9.41
C GLU A 197 -7.75 17.60 9.01
N MET A 198 -6.97 16.59 9.41
CA MET A 198 -5.56 16.47 9.03
C MET A 198 -5.38 16.42 7.51
N ILE A 199 -6.16 15.59 6.80
CA ILE A 199 -6.14 15.56 5.32
C ILE A 199 -6.42 16.95 4.75
N HIS A 200 -7.40 17.66 5.30
CA HIS A 200 -7.77 18.99 4.83
C HIS A 200 -6.63 20.00 5.04
N GLN A 201 -6.00 20.01 6.21
CA GLN A 201 -4.85 20.86 6.51
C GLN A 201 -3.68 20.60 5.56
N TYR A 202 -3.32 19.33 5.33
CA TYR A 202 -2.24 19.01 4.39
C TYR A 202 -2.60 19.34 2.94
N LYS A 203 -3.87 19.21 2.53
CA LYS A 203 -4.33 19.66 1.21
C LYS A 203 -4.14 21.17 1.04
N GLN A 204 -4.51 21.95 2.04
CA GLN A 204 -4.29 23.40 2.03
C GLN A 204 -2.79 23.74 1.98
N SER A 205 -1.97 23.07 2.79
CA SER A 205 -0.51 23.26 2.77
C SER A 205 0.10 22.95 1.40
N ILE A 206 -0.23 21.80 0.80
CA ILE A 206 0.23 21.42 -0.55
C ILE A 206 -0.25 22.45 -1.59
N SER A 207 -1.50 22.89 -1.50
CA SER A 207 -2.07 23.90 -2.41
C SER A 207 -1.30 25.21 -2.31
N ASN A 208 -1.06 25.71 -1.10
CA ASN A 208 -0.34 26.97 -0.87
C ASN A 208 1.09 26.88 -1.42
N SER A 209 1.82 25.82 -1.08
CA SER A 209 3.19 25.63 -1.59
C SER A 209 3.24 25.53 -3.12
N SER A 210 2.26 24.84 -3.73
CA SER A 210 2.17 24.71 -5.19
C SER A 210 1.85 26.05 -5.85
N GLN A 211 0.91 26.82 -5.31
CA GLN A 211 0.57 28.15 -5.83
C GLN A 211 1.76 29.11 -5.76
N GLU A 212 2.49 29.12 -4.64
CA GLU A 212 3.65 29.97 -4.46
C GLU A 212 4.81 29.61 -5.41
N LEU A 213 4.94 28.32 -5.75
CA LEU A 213 5.88 27.87 -6.76
C LEU A 213 5.48 28.32 -8.17
N LEU A 214 4.20 28.28 -8.50
CA LEU A 214 3.68 28.71 -9.81
C LEU A 214 3.77 30.22 -10.01
N THR A 215 3.56 31.03 -8.97
CA THR A 215 3.62 32.50 -9.08
C THR A 215 5.04 33.02 -9.33
N SER A 216 6.02 32.50 -8.57
CA SER A 216 7.42 32.93 -8.65
C SER A 216 8.37 31.75 -8.46
N PRO A 217 8.62 30.95 -9.51
CA PRO A 217 9.41 29.71 -9.40
C PRO A 217 10.88 29.96 -9.02
N GLN A 218 11.45 31.09 -9.44
CA GLN A 218 12.86 31.42 -9.16
C GLN A 218 13.12 31.76 -7.69
N GLU A 219 12.14 32.34 -7.00
CA GLU A 219 12.29 32.75 -5.59
C GLU A 219 11.87 31.64 -4.64
N ASN A 220 10.82 30.89 -4.98
CA ASN A 220 10.20 29.90 -4.10
C ASN A 220 10.67 28.45 -4.33
N ILE A 221 11.74 28.24 -5.10
CA ILE A 221 12.23 26.90 -5.49
C ILE A 221 12.46 25.96 -4.30
N TYR A 222 12.79 26.50 -3.12
CA TYR A 222 13.00 25.72 -1.90
C TYR A 222 11.74 24.96 -1.44
N LYS A 223 10.52 25.40 -1.80
CA LYS A 223 9.26 24.72 -1.46
C LYS A 223 9.12 23.37 -2.13
N LEU A 224 9.87 23.10 -3.21
CA LEU A 224 9.98 21.76 -3.78
C LEU A 224 10.57 20.77 -2.79
N ARG A 225 11.48 21.21 -1.90
CA ARG A 225 12.01 20.38 -0.81
C ARG A 225 10.88 19.94 0.12
N ASP A 226 10.04 20.88 0.54
CA ASP A 226 8.95 20.61 1.48
C ASP A 226 7.93 19.65 0.87
N LEU A 227 7.55 19.88 -0.39
CA LEU A 227 6.67 18.98 -1.13
C LEU A 227 7.29 17.58 -1.33
N LEU A 228 8.59 17.49 -1.59
CA LEU A 228 9.32 16.22 -1.66
C LEU A 228 9.37 15.50 -0.30
N GLY A 229 9.53 16.24 0.81
CA GLY A 229 9.45 15.69 2.16
C GLY A 229 8.07 15.07 2.43
N LEU A 230 6.99 15.76 2.02
CA LEU A 230 5.63 15.22 2.09
C LEU A 230 5.45 13.95 1.24
N CYS A 231 6.10 13.85 0.08
CA CYS A 231 6.11 12.63 -0.74
C CYS A 231 6.77 11.45 0.00
N GLN A 232 7.85 11.72 0.74
CA GLN A 232 8.53 10.71 1.57
C GLN A 232 7.76 10.39 2.87
N GLY A 233 6.77 11.24 3.20
CA GLY A 233 5.99 11.18 4.44
C GLY A 233 6.80 11.60 5.65
N GLU A 234 7.75 12.51 5.47
CA GLU A 234 8.43 13.21 6.56
C GLU A 234 7.43 14.12 7.26
N ASN A 235 7.45 14.16 8.59
CA ASN A 235 6.56 15.01 9.41
C ASN A 235 5.06 14.81 9.11
N VAL A 236 4.66 13.61 8.68
CA VAL A 236 3.27 13.22 8.47
C VAL A 236 2.86 12.09 9.41
N HIS A 237 1.75 12.31 10.11
CA HIS A 237 1.19 11.32 11.04
C HIS A 237 0.82 10.01 10.31
N SER A 238 1.14 8.86 10.93
CA SER A 238 0.94 7.51 10.36
C SER A 238 -0.47 7.28 9.80
N LEU A 239 -1.48 7.79 10.51
CA LEU A 239 -2.90 7.71 10.17
C LEU A 239 -3.21 8.20 8.73
N VAL A 240 -2.54 9.25 8.27
CA VAL A 240 -2.85 9.94 7.01
C VAL A 240 -1.72 9.83 5.98
N ARG A 241 -0.58 9.23 6.38
CA ARG A 241 0.66 9.20 5.62
C ARG A 241 0.47 8.76 4.17
N GLU A 242 -0.17 7.61 3.93
CA GLU A 242 -0.33 7.09 2.57
C GLU A 242 -1.16 8.01 1.67
N THR A 243 -2.23 8.60 2.21
CA THR A 243 -3.11 9.49 1.46
C THR A 243 -2.41 10.79 1.09
N ILE A 244 -1.62 11.36 2.00
CA ILE A 244 -0.85 12.58 1.75
C ILE A 244 0.29 12.31 0.77
N GLN A 245 1.01 11.19 0.91
CA GLN A 245 2.07 10.82 -0.02
C GLN A 245 1.55 10.75 -1.47
N LYS A 246 0.38 10.13 -1.69
CA LYS A 246 -0.23 10.06 -3.03
C LYS A 246 -0.63 11.45 -3.55
N LEU A 247 -1.25 12.27 -2.72
CA LEU A 247 -1.65 13.64 -3.09
C LEU A 247 -0.44 14.52 -3.42
N ALA A 248 0.58 14.50 -2.57
CA ALA A 248 1.81 15.25 -2.75
C ALA A 248 2.56 14.81 -4.02
N LEU A 249 2.62 13.50 -4.30
CA LEU A 249 3.27 12.95 -5.50
C LEU A 249 2.64 13.47 -6.79
N ILE A 250 1.31 13.40 -6.89
CA ILE A 250 0.59 13.87 -8.07
C ILE A 250 0.73 15.39 -8.22
N SER A 251 0.62 16.13 -7.11
CA SER A 251 0.73 17.59 -7.13
C SER A 251 2.14 18.05 -7.53
N THR A 252 3.19 17.41 -6.99
CA THR A 252 4.59 17.71 -7.36
C THR A 252 4.87 17.39 -8.82
N MET A 253 4.36 16.27 -9.34
CA MET A 253 4.47 15.94 -10.76
C MET A 253 3.89 17.05 -11.64
N GLN A 254 2.68 17.53 -11.32
CA GLN A 254 2.05 18.62 -12.06
C GLN A 254 2.86 19.91 -11.99
N VAL A 255 3.32 20.29 -10.79
CA VAL A 255 4.15 21.48 -10.58
C VAL A 255 5.46 21.42 -11.38
N PHE A 256 6.08 20.25 -11.50
CA PHE A 256 7.26 20.10 -12.35
C PHE A 256 6.94 20.35 -13.83
N VAL A 257 5.82 19.83 -14.34
CA VAL A 257 5.41 20.06 -15.74
C VAL A 257 5.22 21.55 -16.02
N ASP A 258 4.64 22.29 -15.07
CA ASP A 258 4.34 23.72 -15.26
C ASP A 258 5.58 24.63 -15.11
N ILE A 259 6.58 24.22 -14.30
CA ILE A 259 7.78 25.04 -14.02
C ILE A 259 8.95 24.72 -14.96
N VAL A 260 8.95 23.56 -15.60
CA VAL A 260 10.07 23.13 -16.47
C VAL A 260 10.22 24.08 -17.66
N PRO A 261 11.42 24.64 -17.88
CA PRO A 261 11.67 25.48 -19.04
C PRO A 261 11.63 24.65 -20.33
N GLY A 262 11.19 25.27 -21.43
CA GLY A 262 11.15 24.65 -22.76
C GLY A 262 12.50 24.43 -23.43
N TYR A 263 13.62 24.62 -22.72
CA TYR A 263 14.98 24.43 -23.23
C TYR A 263 15.72 23.37 -22.40
N SER A 264 16.72 22.74 -23.01
CA SER A 264 17.54 21.74 -22.33
C SER A 264 18.47 22.41 -21.31
N ILE A 265 18.34 22.04 -20.04
CA ILE A 265 19.26 22.47 -18.98
C ILE A 265 20.49 21.56 -19.01
N ARG A 266 21.68 22.14 -19.14
CA ARG A 266 22.97 21.43 -19.09
C ARG A 266 23.64 21.66 -17.74
N GLU A 267 24.41 20.69 -17.29
CA GLU A 267 25.33 20.88 -16.16
C GLU A 267 26.42 21.91 -16.51
N PHE A 268 26.68 22.82 -15.57
CA PHE A 268 27.73 23.83 -15.71
C PHE A 268 29.11 23.27 -15.37
N THR A 269 30.10 23.64 -16.16
CA THR A 269 31.51 23.29 -15.90
C THR A 269 32.08 24.09 -14.72
N GLU A 270 33.16 23.58 -14.11
CA GLU A 270 33.81 24.22 -12.96
C GLU A 270 34.30 25.64 -13.29
N GLN A 271 34.82 25.85 -14.50
CA GLN A 271 35.24 27.17 -14.97
C GLN A 271 34.09 28.17 -15.02
N GLU A 272 32.92 27.74 -15.51
CA GLU A 272 31.71 28.55 -15.55
C GLU A 272 31.17 28.81 -14.14
N LYS A 273 31.34 27.88 -13.18
CA LYS A 273 30.95 28.05 -11.76
C LYS A 273 31.69 29.20 -11.08
N HIS A 274 32.96 29.40 -11.40
CA HIS A 274 33.76 30.47 -10.81
C HIS A 274 33.60 31.84 -11.50
N GLN A 275 32.92 31.90 -12.65
CA GLN A 275 32.73 33.14 -13.37
C GLN A 275 31.82 34.13 -12.61
N LYS A 276 32.26 35.39 -12.52
CA LYS A 276 31.45 36.48 -11.94
C LYS A 276 30.33 36.84 -12.91
N MET A 277 29.09 36.70 -12.45
CA MET A 277 27.89 37.02 -13.22
C MET A 277 27.07 38.13 -12.56
N LYS A 278 26.18 38.75 -13.35
CA LYS A 278 25.18 39.70 -12.83
C LYS A 278 24.18 39.00 -11.91
N LYS A 279 23.51 39.77 -11.04
CA LYS A 279 22.57 39.24 -10.04
C LYS A 279 21.45 38.39 -10.65
N GLU A 280 20.85 38.84 -11.76
CA GLU A 280 19.76 38.13 -12.43
C GLU A 280 20.22 36.79 -13.01
N THR A 281 21.34 36.77 -13.73
CA THR A 281 21.93 35.54 -14.27
C THR A 281 22.30 34.56 -13.17
N LYS A 282 22.77 35.07 -12.02
CA LYS A 282 23.06 34.23 -10.85
C LYS A 282 21.78 33.61 -10.28
N LYS A 283 20.67 34.34 -10.18
CA LYS A 283 19.37 33.80 -9.71
C LYS A 283 18.88 32.68 -10.62
N LEU A 284 18.89 32.91 -11.93
CA LEU A 284 18.46 31.92 -12.93
C LEU A 284 19.29 30.64 -12.84
N ARG A 285 20.62 30.78 -12.71
CA ARG A 285 21.52 29.64 -12.54
C ARG A 285 21.23 28.83 -11.28
N VAL A 286 21.03 29.50 -10.14
CA VAL A 286 20.70 28.82 -8.88
C VAL A 286 19.38 28.08 -9.01
N PHE A 287 18.40 28.69 -9.67
CA PHE A 287 17.11 28.06 -9.95
C PHE A 287 17.27 26.79 -10.79
N GLU A 288 17.99 26.84 -11.91
CA GLU A 288 18.22 25.68 -12.79
C GLU A 288 18.95 24.52 -12.08
N GLU A 289 20.02 24.83 -11.36
CA GLU A 289 20.77 23.82 -10.60
C GLU A 289 19.88 23.15 -9.53
N THR A 290 19.09 23.96 -8.85
CA THR A 290 18.19 23.49 -7.78
C THR A 290 17.05 22.66 -8.36
N LEU A 291 16.48 23.09 -9.49
CA LEU A 291 15.43 22.37 -10.20
C LEU A 291 15.91 20.98 -10.64
N LEU A 292 17.07 20.89 -11.30
CA LEU A 292 17.67 19.62 -11.69
C LEU A 292 17.91 18.70 -10.50
N ARG A 293 18.46 19.24 -9.41
CA ARG A 293 18.74 18.49 -8.18
C ARG A 293 17.48 17.87 -7.58
N TYR A 294 16.40 18.64 -7.46
CA TYR A 294 15.15 18.15 -6.90
C TYR A 294 14.41 17.22 -7.85
N TYR A 295 14.47 17.48 -9.15
CA TYR A 295 13.90 16.59 -10.15
C TYR A 295 14.59 15.22 -10.16
N LEU A 296 15.92 15.17 -10.05
CA LEU A 296 16.66 13.91 -9.90
C LEU A 296 16.21 13.14 -8.65
N LYS A 297 16.09 13.83 -7.50
CA LYS A 297 15.60 13.23 -6.24
C LYS A 297 14.18 12.69 -6.38
N PHE A 298 13.31 13.42 -7.09
CA PHE A 298 11.94 12.99 -7.38
C PHE A 298 11.92 11.70 -8.21
N LEU A 299 12.70 11.63 -9.28
CA LEU A 299 12.79 10.43 -10.13
C LEU A 299 13.32 9.22 -9.36
N GLN A 300 14.38 9.40 -8.56
CA GLN A 300 14.90 8.33 -7.69
C GLN A 300 13.85 7.85 -6.69
N PHE A 301 13.02 8.75 -6.18
CA PHE A 301 11.91 8.39 -5.30
C PHE A 301 10.85 7.56 -6.04
N CYS A 302 10.44 7.97 -7.25
CA CYS A 302 9.50 7.22 -8.08
C CYS A 302 10.03 5.81 -8.40
N GLU A 303 11.29 5.69 -8.81
CA GLU A 303 11.91 4.39 -9.10
C GLU A 303 11.92 3.45 -7.87
N LYS A 304 12.24 4.00 -6.69
CA LYS A 304 12.19 3.23 -5.43
C LYS A 304 10.77 2.75 -5.10
N LYS A 305 9.75 3.59 -5.35
CA LYS A 305 8.35 3.23 -5.13
C LYS A 305 7.87 2.17 -6.12
N ASP A 306 8.19 2.32 -7.40
CA ASP A 306 7.82 1.37 -8.44
C ASP A 306 8.39 -0.02 -8.20
N LYS A 307 9.68 -0.13 -7.83
CA LYS A 307 10.30 -1.40 -7.45
C LYS A 307 9.57 -2.11 -6.31
N LYS A 308 9.00 -1.35 -5.36
CA LYS A 308 8.21 -1.89 -4.25
C LYS A 308 6.84 -2.40 -4.69
N TYR A 309 6.21 -1.76 -5.68
CA TYR A 309 4.92 -2.21 -6.21
C TYR A 309 5.09 -3.42 -7.13
N VAL A 310 6.14 -3.45 -7.95
CA VAL A 310 6.45 -4.59 -8.84
C VAL A 310 6.82 -5.84 -8.05
N SER A 311 7.48 -5.73 -6.89
CA SER A 311 7.82 -6.89 -6.04
C SER A 311 6.65 -7.47 -5.25
N LEU A 312 5.49 -6.79 -5.24
CA LEU A 312 4.26 -7.25 -4.59
C LEU A 312 3.32 -8.01 -5.53
N PHE A 313 3.65 -8.09 -6.82
CA PHE A 313 2.96 -8.90 -7.85
C PHE A 313 3.78 -10.14 -8.21
#